data_AF-A0A0M8U2V4-F1
#
_entry.id   AF-A0A0M8U2V4-F1
#
_cell.length_a   1.000
_cell.length_b   1.000
_cell.length_c   1.000
_cell.angle_alpha   90.00
_cell.angle_beta   90.00
_cell.angle_gamma   90.00
#
_symmetry.space_group_name_H-M   'P 1'
#
loop_
_entity.id
_entity.type
_entity.pdbx_description
1 polymer ?
#
loop_
_entity_poly.entity_id
_entity_poly.type
_entity_poly.pdbx_seq_one_letter_code
_entity_poly.pdbx_strand_id
1 'polypeptide(L)'
;MRLSALPAAALVLATLAAGAAPATADAPAGPVLPVDLEAGKGRHHNTATVLYERVDGAVNSVRIKSVSITSGELDCAWVAWNDPHGTDGWSNLTTEPSCNGTGLGEHPDIIIKAPAGHPLKVRLAADHLGSDVVHKDIQKL
;
A
#
# COMPACT_ATOMS: atom_id res chain seq x y z
N MET A 1 -11.76 41.46 -70.41
CA MET A 1 -11.20 40.30 -69.68
C MET A 1 -12.17 39.14 -69.83
N ARG A 2 -11.67 37.95 -70.19
CA ARG A 2 -12.45 36.78 -70.64
C ARG A 2 -12.98 35.94 -69.46
N LEU A 3 -14.11 35.28 -69.73
CA LEU A 3 -14.88 34.35 -68.89
C LEU A 3 -14.20 32.98 -68.65
N SER A 4 -14.52 32.40 -67.48
CA SER A 4 -14.78 30.98 -67.15
C SER A 4 -13.67 29.92 -67.27
N ALA A 5 -13.43 29.18 -66.17
CA ALA A 5 -13.84 27.76 -66.00
C ALA A 5 -13.14 27.09 -64.80
N LEU A 6 -13.92 26.38 -63.96
CA LEU A 6 -13.44 25.34 -63.04
C LEU A 6 -13.00 24.09 -63.82
N PRO A 7 -12.18 23.23 -63.18
CA PRO A 7 -12.53 21.82 -63.13
C PRO A 7 -12.40 21.19 -61.73
N ALA A 8 -13.05 20.04 -61.61
CA ALA A 8 -13.38 19.32 -60.40
C ALA A 8 -12.37 18.23 -60.00
N ALA A 9 -12.46 17.88 -58.70
CA ALA A 9 -12.29 16.57 -58.07
C ALA A 9 -10.92 15.87 -58.04
N ALA A 10 -10.45 15.61 -56.81
CA ALA A 10 -10.06 14.27 -56.38
C ALA A 10 -10.29 14.13 -54.87
N LEU A 11 -11.11 13.14 -54.48
CA LEU A 11 -11.28 12.68 -53.10
C LEU A 11 -9.97 12.09 -52.58
N VAL A 12 -9.67 12.33 -51.30
CA VAL A 12 -8.89 11.37 -50.49
C VAL A 12 -9.65 11.17 -49.18
N LEU A 13 -10.36 10.05 -49.09
CA LEU A 13 -10.68 9.43 -47.79
C LEU A 13 -9.39 8.83 -47.25
N ALA A 14 -9.00 9.22 -46.04
CA ALA A 14 -8.18 8.40 -45.17
C ALA A 14 -8.85 8.40 -43.79
N THR A 15 -9.62 7.36 -43.54
CA THR A 15 -10.19 7.02 -42.24
C THR A 15 -9.16 6.32 -41.35
N LEU A 16 -9.25 6.63 -40.06
CA LEU A 16 -8.83 5.86 -38.86
C LEU A 16 -7.33 5.76 -38.54
N ALA A 17 -6.95 6.41 -37.44
CA ALA A 17 -6.46 5.67 -36.29
C ALA A 17 -6.88 6.39 -35.01
N ALA A 18 -7.65 5.68 -34.20
CA ALA A 18 -7.99 6.06 -32.84
C ALA A 18 -6.71 6.47 -32.09
N GLY A 19 -6.74 7.62 -31.44
CA GLY A 19 -5.80 7.90 -30.36
C GLY A 19 -6.07 6.90 -29.25
N ALA A 20 -5.44 5.73 -29.34
CA ALA A 20 -5.33 4.82 -28.23
C ALA A 20 -4.75 5.63 -27.08
N ALA A 21 -5.52 5.77 -26.01
CA ALA A 21 -4.96 6.09 -24.71
C ALA A 21 -3.73 5.18 -24.53
N PRO A 22 -2.59 5.68 -24.03
CA PRO A 22 -1.52 4.77 -23.70
C PRO A 22 -2.12 3.76 -22.73
N ALA A 23 -2.16 2.50 -23.16
CA ALA A 23 -2.31 1.39 -22.25
C ALA A 23 -1.24 1.64 -21.18
N THR A 24 -1.67 1.83 -19.93
CA THR A 24 -0.77 1.76 -18.78
C THR A 24 -0.14 0.38 -18.89
N ALA A 25 1.03 0.33 -19.52
CA ALA A 25 1.82 -0.87 -19.61
C ALA A 25 1.95 -1.35 -18.17
N ASP A 26 1.65 -2.63 -17.97
CA ASP A 26 1.85 -3.34 -16.71
C ASP A 26 3.33 -3.13 -16.37
N ALA A 27 3.60 -2.11 -15.55
CA ALA A 27 4.95 -1.83 -15.11
C ALA A 27 5.38 -3.11 -14.36
N PRO A 28 6.55 -3.68 -14.67
CA PRO A 28 6.99 -4.88 -14.00
C PRO A 28 6.90 -4.65 -12.50
N ALA A 29 6.19 -5.55 -11.79
CA ALA A 29 6.07 -5.46 -10.34
C ALA A 29 7.48 -5.31 -9.77
N GLY A 30 7.69 -4.24 -8.99
CA GLY A 30 8.96 -4.00 -8.33
C GLY A 30 9.32 -5.17 -7.40
N PRO A 31 10.57 -5.26 -6.94
CA PRO A 31 10.95 -6.31 -6.00
C PRO A 31 10.08 -6.23 -4.74
N VAL A 32 9.62 -7.39 -4.27
CA VAL A 32 8.93 -7.50 -2.97
C VAL A 32 9.98 -7.35 -1.87
N LEU A 33 9.77 -6.39 -0.99
CA LEU A 33 10.66 -6.05 0.11
C LEU A 33 10.02 -6.45 1.45
N PRO A 34 10.79 -7.07 2.36
CA PRO A 34 10.34 -7.28 3.73
C PRO A 34 10.67 -6.09 4.62
N VAL A 35 9.83 -5.88 5.64
CA VAL A 35 10.21 -5.17 6.86
C VAL A 35 9.78 -5.99 8.06
N ASP A 36 10.68 -6.14 9.01
CA ASP A 36 10.43 -6.85 10.26
C ASP A 36 10.23 -5.85 11.39
N LEU A 37 9.29 -6.17 12.28
CA LEU A 37 8.88 -5.37 13.42
C LEU A 37 8.91 -6.25 14.67
N GLU A 38 9.40 -5.71 15.78
CA GLU A 38 9.50 -6.43 17.05
C GLU A 38 9.12 -5.53 18.21
N ALA A 39 8.17 -5.95 19.04
CA ALA A 39 7.65 -5.14 20.14
C ALA A 39 7.44 -5.96 21.42
N GLY A 40 7.83 -5.38 22.56
CA GLY A 40 7.70 -6.02 23.87
C GLY A 40 8.79 -7.05 24.17
N LYS A 41 8.58 -7.90 25.17
CA LYS A 41 9.56 -8.92 25.62
C LYS A 41 8.91 -10.05 26.40
N GLY A 42 9.58 -11.21 26.47
CA GLY A 42 9.10 -12.37 27.24
C GLY A 42 7.72 -12.82 26.76
N ARG A 43 6.76 -12.94 27.69
CA ARG A 43 5.36 -13.32 27.36
C ARG A 43 4.59 -12.23 26.59
N HIS A 44 5.18 -11.05 26.43
CA HIS A 44 4.68 -9.93 25.65
C HIS A 44 5.53 -9.68 24.40
N HIS A 45 6.31 -10.67 23.96
CA HIS A 45 7.13 -10.52 22.76
C HIS A 45 6.27 -10.75 21.52
N ASN A 46 6.12 -9.70 20.72
CA ASN A 46 5.34 -9.69 19.50
C ASN A 46 6.27 -9.47 18.31
N THR A 47 6.00 -10.14 17.19
CA THR A 47 6.73 -9.94 15.94
C THR A 47 5.76 -9.76 14.78
N ALA A 48 6.21 -9.02 13.76
CA ALA A 48 5.50 -8.98 12.48
C ALA A 48 6.46 -8.82 11.31
N THR A 49 6.07 -9.36 10.17
CA THR A 49 6.73 -9.12 8.88
C THR A 49 5.70 -8.56 7.91
N VAL A 50 6.04 -7.43 7.29
CA VAL A 50 5.24 -6.81 6.23
C VAL A 50 6.00 -6.94 4.92
N LEU A 51 5.37 -7.55 3.92
CA LEU A 51 5.91 -7.60 2.56
C LEU A 51 5.24 -6.53 1.71
N TYR A 52 6.05 -5.72 1.02
CA TYR A 52 5.55 -4.62 0.22
C TYR A 52 6.32 -4.43 -1.09
N GLU A 53 5.68 -3.80 -2.05
CA GLU A 53 6.29 -3.36 -3.31
C GLU A 53 6.27 -1.83 -3.36
N ARG A 54 7.35 -1.22 -3.85
CA ARG A 54 7.35 0.21 -4.16
C ARG A 54 6.40 0.48 -5.31
N VAL A 55 5.53 1.47 -5.16
CA VAL A 55 4.79 2.01 -6.30
C VAL A 55 5.70 3.01 -6.98
N ASP A 56 6.01 2.78 -8.26
CA ASP A 56 6.98 3.57 -9.02
C ASP A 56 6.70 5.07 -8.92
N GLY A 57 7.74 5.84 -8.59
CA GLY A 57 7.67 7.29 -8.46
C GLY A 57 7.01 7.83 -7.19
N ALA A 58 6.49 6.98 -6.30
CA ALA A 58 5.80 7.41 -5.08
C ALA A 58 6.60 7.06 -3.81
N VAL A 59 7.44 7.99 -3.34
CA VAL A 59 8.26 7.84 -2.13
C VAL A 59 7.44 7.64 -0.83
N ASN A 60 6.16 7.97 -0.85
CA ASN A 60 5.24 7.84 0.28
C ASN A 60 4.10 6.85 0.00
N SER A 61 4.23 5.96 -0.99
CA SER A 61 3.22 4.95 -1.30
C SER A 61 3.85 3.60 -1.63
N VAL A 62 3.24 2.55 -1.13
CA VAL A 62 3.63 1.16 -1.39
C VAL A 62 2.38 0.31 -1.53
N ARG A 63 2.52 -0.82 -2.21
CA ARG A 63 1.53 -1.88 -2.22
C ARG A 63 1.90 -2.91 -1.16
N ILE A 64 1.02 -3.15 -0.19
CA ILE A 64 1.19 -4.18 0.83
C ILE A 64 0.73 -5.52 0.27
N LYS A 65 1.63 -6.49 0.16
CA LYS A 65 1.36 -7.81 -0.38
C LYS A 65 0.90 -8.79 0.69
N SER A 66 1.54 -8.75 1.85
CA SER A 66 1.16 -9.57 2.99
C SER A 66 1.61 -8.98 4.31
N VAL A 67 0.90 -9.36 5.36
CA VAL A 67 1.26 -9.09 6.75
C VAL A 67 1.21 -10.41 7.50
N SER A 68 2.26 -10.72 8.24
CA SER A 68 2.28 -11.83 9.20
C SER A 68 2.60 -11.28 10.58
N ILE A 69 1.86 -11.73 11.59
CA ILE A 69 1.97 -11.27 12.97
C ILE A 69 2.02 -12.50 13.89
N THR A 70 2.94 -12.52 14.84
CA THR A 70 2.90 -13.42 15.99
C THR A 70 2.75 -12.58 17.25
N SER A 71 1.70 -12.85 18.03
CA SER A 71 1.47 -12.16 19.30
C SER A 71 2.21 -12.84 20.44
N GLY A 72 2.48 -12.07 21.50
CA GLY A 72 2.83 -12.62 22.80
C GLY A 72 1.63 -13.30 23.47
N GLU A 73 1.88 -14.21 24.40
CA GLU A 73 0.85 -14.96 25.14
C GLU A 73 -0.16 -14.07 25.90
N LEU A 74 0.22 -12.83 26.22
CA LEU A 74 -0.59 -11.91 27.02
C LEU A 74 -1.05 -10.68 26.24
N ASP A 75 -0.81 -10.66 24.93
CA ASP A 75 -1.04 -9.48 24.10
C ASP A 75 -2.01 -9.76 22.96
N CYS A 76 -2.67 -8.71 22.50
CA CYS A 76 -3.25 -8.62 21.16
C CYS A 76 -2.41 -7.65 20.33
N ALA A 77 -1.90 -8.11 19.19
CA ALA A 77 -0.99 -7.38 18.32
C ALA A 77 -1.55 -7.20 16.90
N TRP A 78 -1.38 -6.02 16.33
CA TRP A 78 -1.80 -5.68 14.99
C TRP A 78 -0.77 -4.78 14.29
N VAL A 79 -0.78 -4.81 12.97
CA VAL A 79 0.04 -3.90 12.15
C VAL A 79 -0.85 -2.78 11.64
N ALA A 80 -0.36 -1.55 11.76
CA ALA A 80 -1.03 -0.36 11.24
C ALA A 80 -0.06 0.53 10.47
N TRP A 81 -0.59 1.38 9.60
CA TRP A 81 0.18 2.39 8.87
C TRP A 81 -0.27 3.80 9.22
N ASN A 82 0.59 4.79 9.01
CA ASN A 82 0.29 6.18 9.35
C ASN A 82 -0.70 6.83 8.38
N ASP A 83 -1.99 6.66 8.65
CA ASP A 83 -3.11 7.11 7.84
C ASP A 83 -3.69 8.43 8.35
N PRO A 84 -3.71 9.51 7.55
CA PRO A 84 -4.35 10.77 7.94
C PRO A 84 -5.86 10.65 8.13
N HIS A 85 -6.49 9.59 7.64
CA HIS A 85 -7.92 9.31 7.80
C HIS A 85 -8.23 8.46 9.04
N GLY A 86 -7.21 7.88 9.67
CA GLY A 86 -7.33 7.15 10.93
C GLY A 86 -7.62 8.09 12.10
N THR A 87 -8.44 7.66 13.06
CA THR A 87 -8.88 8.49 14.20
C THR A 87 -7.73 8.90 15.12
N ASP A 88 -6.69 8.07 15.24
CA ASP A 88 -5.45 8.34 15.97
C ASP A 88 -4.25 8.63 15.03
N GLY A 89 -4.52 8.83 13.73
CA GLY A 89 -3.49 8.95 12.69
C GLY A 89 -2.93 7.60 12.22
N TRP A 90 -3.59 6.48 12.55
CA TRP A 90 -3.24 5.14 12.12
C TRP A 90 -4.44 4.35 11.62
N SER A 91 -4.19 3.47 10.65
CA SER A 91 -5.19 2.51 10.16
C SER A 91 -4.60 1.11 10.09
N ASN A 92 -5.40 0.12 10.47
CA ASN A 92 -4.96 -1.27 10.52
C ASN A 92 -4.75 -1.83 9.11
N LEU A 93 -3.70 -2.64 8.95
CA LEU A 93 -3.45 -3.43 7.75
C LEU A 93 -4.06 -4.84 7.83
N THR A 94 -4.42 -5.28 9.03
CA THR A 94 -5.08 -6.56 9.27
C THR A 94 -6.53 -6.35 9.69
N THR A 95 -7.38 -7.33 9.40
CA THR A 95 -8.81 -7.30 9.73
C THR A 95 -9.07 -7.48 11.23
N GLU A 96 -8.22 -8.25 11.89
CA GLU A 96 -8.24 -8.49 13.33
C GLU A 96 -6.81 -8.45 13.92
N PRO A 97 -6.66 -8.31 15.25
CA PRO A 97 -5.38 -8.53 15.91
C PRO A 97 -5.08 -10.02 16.06
N SER A 98 -3.79 -10.39 16.06
CA SER A 98 -3.32 -11.67 16.58
C SER A 98 -3.30 -11.60 18.11
N CYS A 99 -3.86 -12.58 18.82
CA CYS A 99 -3.97 -12.52 20.28
C CYS A 99 -3.49 -13.79 20.98
N ASN A 100 -3.00 -13.66 22.22
CA ASN A 100 -2.76 -14.77 23.14
C ASN A 100 -1.77 -15.82 22.62
N GLY A 101 -0.66 -15.40 22.02
CA GLY A 101 0.39 -16.30 21.54
C GLY A 101 0.07 -16.94 20.19
N THR A 102 -0.91 -16.42 19.46
CA THR A 102 -1.31 -16.94 18.15
C THR A 102 -0.59 -16.23 17.01
N GLY A 103 -0.82 -16.71 15.79
CA GLY A 103 -0.36 -16.09 14.56
C GLY A 103 -1.53 -15.63 13.70
N LEU A 104 -1.33 -14.53 12.97
CA LEU A 104 -2.24 -14.07 11.93
C LEU A 104 -1.43 -13.84 10.64
N GLY A 105 -1.97 -14.29 9.52
CA GLY A 105 -1.40 -14.05 8.20
C GLY A 105 -2.48 -13.57 7.25
N GLU A 106 -2.29 -12.39 6.65
CA GLU A 106 -3.23 -11.80 5.71
C GLU A 106 -2.52 -11.30 4.44
N HIS A 107 -3.28 -11.27 3.34
CA HIS A 107 -2.83 -10.83 2.03
C HIS A 107 -3.72 -9.70 1.51
N PRO A 108 -3.67 -8.50 2.10
CA PRO A 108 -4.63 -7.45 1.78
C PRO A 108 -4.50 -6.92 0.34
N ASP A 109 -3.32 -7.00 -0.28
CA ASP A 109 -3.02 -6.50 -1.65
C ASP A 109 -3.53 -5.06 -1.90
N ILE A 110 -3.32 -4.18 -0.93
CA ILE A 110 -3.76 -2.78 -0.96
C ILE A 110 -2.61 -1.81 -1.18
N ILE A 111 -2.88 -0.69 -1.82
CA ILE A 111 -1.95 0.45 -1.85
C ILE A 111 -2.22 1.34 -0.65
N ILE A 112 -1.19 1.60 0.14
CA ILE A 112 -1.23 2.56 1.25
C ILE A 112 -0.39 3.79 0.92
N LYS A 113 -0.72 4.93 1.55
CA LYS A 113 -0.05 6.19 1.23
C LYS A 113 0.00 7.14 2.42
N ALA A 114 1.21 7.54 2.81
CA ALA A 114 1.42 8.53 3.85
C ALA A 114 0.97 9.94 3.40
N PRO A 115 0.66 10.84 4.35
CA PRO A 115 0.39 12.24 4.05
C PRO A 115 1.51 12.89 3.22
N ALA A 116 1.17 13.86 2.38
CA ALA A 116 2.15 14.56 1.56
C ALA A 116 3.22 15.23 2.44
N GLY A 117 4.51 15.02 2.10
CA GLY A 117 5.63 15.54 2.89
C GLY A 117 6.00 14.71 4.13
N HIS A 118 5.29 13.62 4.42
CA HIS A 118 5.60 12.70 5.51
C HIS A 118 6.11 11.36 4.98
N PRO A 119 7.09 10.73 5.65
CA PRO A 119 7.51 9.38 5.30
C PRO A 119 6.39 8.38 5.60
N LEU A 120 6.26 7.37 4.75
CA LEU A 120 5.39 6.23 5.02
C LEU A 120 6.00 5.38 6.14
N LYS A 121 5.16 4.98 7.08
CA LYS A 121 5.55 4.17 8.23
C LYS A 121 4.53 3.07 8.46
N VAL A 122 5.03 1.95 8.94
CA VAL A 122 4.22 0.90 9.55
C VAL A 122 4.64 0.74 11.00
N ARG A 123 3.70 0.31 11.83
CA ARG A 123 3.94 -0.03 13.21
C ARG A 123 3.41 -1.41 13.51
N LEU A 124 4.13 -2.17 14.33
CA LEU A 124 3.56 -3.23 15.13
C LEU A 124 3.09 -2.56 16.43
N ALA A 125 1.81 -2.67 16.75
CA ALA A 125 1.24 -2.21 18.00
C ALA A 125 0.65 -3.40 18.74
N ALA A 126 0.72 -3.37 20.07
CA ALA A 126 0.06 -4.36 20.89
C ALA A 126 -0.53 -3.74 22.16
N ASP A 127 -1.60 -4.37 22.65
CA ASP A 127 -2.23 -4.07 23.94
C ASP A 127 -2.32 -5.33 24.82
N HIS A 128 -2.68 -5.14 26.09
CA HIS A 128 -3.03 -6.23 26.99
C HIS A 128 -4.55 -6.38 27.06
N LEU A 129 -5.12 -7.16 26.15
CA LEU A 129 -6.54 -7.54 26.15
C LEU A 129 -7.51 -6.34 26.13
N GLY A 130 -7.26 -5.36 25.25
CA GLY A 130 -8.13 -4.19 25.06
C GLY A 130 -7.80 -2.99 25.96
N SER A 131 -6.58 -2.94 26.50
CA SER A 131 -6.02 -1.75 27.13
C SER A 131 -5.52 -0.73 26.10
N ASP A 132 -4.95 0.38 26.57
CA ASP A 132 -4.13 1.25 25.71
C ASP A 132 -2.97 0.47 25.08
N VAL A 133 -2.42 0.97 23.96
CA VAL A 133 -1.23 0.40 23.31
C VAL A 133 -0.03 0.46 24.25
N VAL A 134 0.46 -0.70 24.67
CA VAL A 134 1.56 -0.86 25.64
C VAL A 134 2.90 -1.15 24.97
N HIS A 135 2.90 -1.74 23.78
CA HIS A 135 4.10 -2.07 23.03
C HIS A 135 3.99 -1.60 21.59
N LYS A 136 5.09 -1.04 21.06
CA LYS A 136 5.16 -0.69 19.65
C LYS A 136 6.58 -0.66 19.12
N ASP A 137 6.69 -1.02 17.85
CA ASP A 137 7.83 -0.67 16.99
C ASP A 137 7.32 0.02 15.73
N ILE A 138 8.11 0.94 15.17
CA ILE A 138 7.72 1.76 14.01
C ILE A 138 8.88 1.77 13.02
N GLN A 139 8.62 1.26 11.82
CA GLN A 139 9.58 1.27 10.73
C GLN A 139 9.12 2.22 9.61
N LYS A 140 10.10 2.82 8.94
CA LYS A 140 9.84 3.55 7.70
C LYS A 140 9.83 2.56 6.55
N LEU A 141 8.88 2.74 5.63
CA LEU A 141 8.88 2.05 4.36
C LEU A 141 9.63 2.92 3.38
#